data_AF-A0A8J1LFY7-F1
#
_entry.id   AF-A0A8J1LFY7-F1
#
_cell.length_a   1.000
_cell.length_b   1.000
_cell.length_c   1.000
_cell.angle_alpha   90.00
_cell.angle_beta   90.00
_cell.angle_gamma   90.00
#
_symmetry.space_group_name_H-M   'P 1'
#
loop_
_entity.id
_entity.type
_entity.pdbx_description
1 polymer ?
#
loop_
_entity_poly.entity_id
_entity_poly.type
_entity_poly.pdbx_seq_one_letter_code
_entity_poly.pdbx_strand_id
1 'polypeptide(L)'
;MDSRMNEAKQALKILQQRYKLFQQQQVTFTTALERCRESALDRIHPVRTLAQVRKYLDVSCNNSTDRRVLTLFLDICSDLVDMCTKLHELQPENAAATALLHACVDLLSPSNDLSGLRAKYPHDVINHLSCDEARNFYGGVISLIPIVLDKLKEAAAELDKPGPQTHRPGSGYHYM
;
A
#
# COMPACT_ATOMS: atom_id res chain seq x y z
N MET A 1 -0.11 11.78 -24.40
CA MET A 1 0.33 11.34 -23.06
C MET A 1 -0.42 10.06 -22.62
N ASP A 2 -0.76 9.14 -23.54
CA ASP A 2 -2.00 8.36 -23.38
C ASP A 2 -1.90 6.82 -23.43
N SER A 3 -0.71 6.22 -23.50
CA SER A 3 -0.56 4.74 -23.42
C SER A 3 0.08 4.30 -22.09
N ARG A 4 1.21 4.92 -21.69
CA ARG A 4 1.89 4.62 -20.41
C ARG A 4 1.02 4.88 -19.18
N MET A 5 0.23 5.96 -19.18
CA MET A 5 -0.73 6.25 -18.11
C MET A 5 -1.85 5.20 -18.05
N ASN A 6 -2.38 4.78 -19.20
CA ASN A 6 -3.40 3.74 -19.24
C ASN A 6 -2.87 2.39 -18.73
N GLU A 7 -1.64 2.04 -19.09
CA GLU A 7 -0.95 0.85 -18.55
C GLU A 7 -0.71 0.94 -17.04
N ALA A 8 -0.38 2.12 -16.52
CA ALA A 8 -0.23 2.34 -15.08
C ALA A 8 -1.58 2.17 -14.35
N LYS A 9 -2.67 2.73 -14.89
CA LYS A 9 -4.03 2.54 -14.36
C LYS A 9 -4.47 1.08 -14.38
N GLN A 10 -4.17 0.36 -15.46
CA GLN A 10 -4.49 -1.06 -15.56
C GLN A 10 -3.69 -1.90 -14.56
N ALA A 11 -2.40 -1.61 -14.37
CA ALA A 11 -1.58 -2.26 -13.34
C ALA A 11 -2.13 -1.99 -11.93
N LEU A 12 -2.50 -0.74 -11.63
CA LEU A 12 -3.13 -0.38 -10.35
C LEU A 12 -4.46 -1.12 -10.13
N LYS A 13 -5.27 -1.30 -11.18
CA LYS A 13 -6.52 -2.08 -11.11
C LYS A 13 -6.26 -3.56 -10.80
N ILE A 14 -5.24 -4.17 -11.39
CA ILE A 14 -4.82 -5.54 -11.08
C ILE A 14 -4.37 -5.64 -9.63
N LEU A 15 -3.61 -4.68 -9.14
CA LEU A 15 -3.14 -4.65 -7.75
C LEU A 15 -4.30 -4.52 -6.75
N GLN A 16 -5.31 -3.72 -7.07
CA GLN A 16 -6.56 -3.65 -6.29
C GLN A 16 -7.31 -4.99 -6.27
N GLN A 17 -7.33 -5.74 -7.37
CA GLN A 17 -7.92 -7.08 -7.42
C GLN A 17 -7.14 -8.08 -6.58
N ARG A 18 -5.80 -8.07 -6.63
CA ARG A 18 -4.94 -8.87 -5.75
C ARG A 18 -5.18 -8.55 -4.28
N TYR A 19 -5.31 -7.27 -3.94
CA TYR A 19 -5.65 -6.86 -2.58
C TYR A 19 -7.01 -7.38 -2.14
N LYS A 20 -8.05 -7.36 -2.98
CA LYS A 20 -9.35 -7.96 -2.64
C LYS A 20 -9.25 -9.45 -2.30
N LEU A 21 -8.43 -10.20 -3.04
CA LEU A 21 -8.17 -11.62 -2.74
C LEU A 21 -7.42 -11.79 -1.40
N PHE A 22 -6.51 -10.86 -1.08
CA PHE A 22 -5.85 -10.83 0.23
C PHE A 22 -6.83 -10.49 1.36
N GLN A 23 -7.73 -9.52 1.17
CA GLN A 23 -8.75 -9.16 2.16
C GLN A 23 -9.63 -10.37 2.53
N GLN A 24 -10.02 -11.19 1.56
CA GLN A 24 -10.76 -12.44 1.80
C GLN A 24 -9.97 -13.44 2.66
N GLN A 25 -8.64 -13.39 2.62
CA GLN A 25 -7.72 -14.24 3.38
C GLN A 25 -7.21 -13.58 4.66
N GLN A 26 -7.73 -12.42 5.06
CA GLN A 26 -7.20 -11.65 6.19
C GLN A 26 -7.17 -12.46 7.50
N VAL A 27 -8.22 -13.23 7.80
CA VAL A 27 -8.25 -14.12 8.98
C VAL A 27 -7.17 -15.20 8.91
N THR A 28 -6.94 -15.76 7.72
CA THR A 28 -5.87 -16.74 7.50
C THR A 28 -4.51 -16.07 7.70
N PHE A 29 -4.32 -14.85 7.20
CA PHE A 29 -3.10 -14.06 7.38
C PHE A 29 -2.80 -13.77 8.85
N THR A 30 -3.78 -13.32 9.64
CA THR A 30 -3.57 -13.03 11.07
C THR A 30 -3.29 -14.30 11.87
N THR A 31 -3.95 -15.40 11.53
CA THR A 31 -3.68 -16.72 12.14
C THR A 31 -2.27 -17.21 11.81
N ALA A 32 -1.81 -17.00 10.57
CA ALA A 32 -0.45 -17.34 10.15
C ALA A 32 0.59 -16.52 10.92
N LEU A 33 0.36 -15.21 11.08
CA LEU A 33 1.23 -14.35 11.90
C LEU A 33 1.29 -14.81 13.36
N GLU A 34 0.15 -15.15 13.95
CA GLU A 34 0.07 -15.66 15.32
C GLU A 34 0.94 -16.91 15.50
N ARG A 35 0.75 -17.94 14.67
CA ARG A 35 1.54 -19.19 14.73
C ARG A 35 3.03 -18.94 14.52
N CYS A 36 3.40 -18.08 13.57
CA CYS A 36 4.81 -17.77 13.32
C CYS A 36 5.44 -17.04 14.51
N ARG A 37 4.72 -16.10 15.12
CA ARG A 37 5.16 -15.40 16.34
C ARG A 37 5.33 -16.36 17.51
N GLU A 38 4.40 -17.29 17.68
CA GLU A 38 4.51 -18.34 18.70
C GLU A 38 5.75 -19.20 18.49
N SER A 39 6.01 -19.64 17.26
CA SER A 39 7.19 -20.41 16.90
C SER A 39 8.49 -19.62 17.04
N ALA A 40 8.45 -18.30 16.88
CA ALA A 40 9.58 -17.40 17.04
C ALA A 40 9.82 -16.96 18.50
N LEU A 41 8.96 -17.39 19.44
CA LEU A 41 8.92 -16.93 20.83
C LEU A 41 8.72 -15.40 20.97
N ASP A 42 8.09 -14.73 19.99
CA ASP A 42 7.82 -13.28 19.97
C ASP A 42 6.34 -12.95 20.27
N ARG A 43 5.86 -13.46 21.41
CA ARG A 43 4.43 -13.38 21.79
C ARG A 43 4.01 -12.03 22.38
N ILE A 44 4.96 -11.24 22.86
CA ILE A 44 4.65 -10.03 23.63
C ILE A 44 4.65 -8.74 22.79
N HIS A 45 5.25 -8.75 21.60
CA HIS A 45 5.32 -7.55 20.75
C HIS A 45 4.39 -7.61 19.53
N PRO A 46 3.77 -6.48 19.14
CA PRO A 46 3.04 -6.38 17.87
C PRO A 46 3.96 -6.63 16.69
N VAL A 47 3.37 -7.02 15.56
CA VAL A 47 4.09 -7.04 14.28
C VAL A 47 4.18 -5.61 13.79
N ARG A 48 5.39 -5.04 13.82
CA ARG A 48 5.63 -3.63 13.56
C ARG A 48 6.20 -3.34 12.19
N THR A 49 6.84 -4.30 11.54
CA THR A 49 7.61 -4.03 10.32
C THR A 49 7.39 -5.12 9.27
N LEU A 50 7.58 -4.79 7.99
CA LEU A 50 7.59 -5.78 6.91
C LEU A 50 8.77 -6.75 7.05
N ALA A 51 9.91 -6.28 7.57
CA ALA A 51 11.06 -7.12 7.87
C ALA A 51 10.74 -8.22 8.90
N GLN A 52 9.91 -7.94 9.90
CA GLN A 52 9.42 -8.97 10.83
C GLN A 52 8.56 -10.00 10.11
N VAL A 53 7.63 -9.57 9.24
CA VAL A 53 6.79 -10.50 8.46
C VAL A 53 7.65 -11.40 7.56
N ARG A 54 8.67 -10.84 6.89
CA ARG A 54 9.66 -11.61 6.11
C ARG A 54 10.42 -12.60 6.98
N LYS A 55 10.94 -12.16 8.13
CA LYS A 55 11.67 -13.03 9.07
C LYS A 55 10.81 -14.21 9.54
N TYR A 56 9.53 -13.96 9.85
CA TYR A 56 8.58 -15.02 10.20
C TYR A 56 8.38 -16.01 9.08
N LEU A 57 8.19 -15.53 7.84
CA LEU A 57 8.06 -16.38 6.66
C LEU A 57 9.29 -17.28 6.46
N ASP A 58 10.49 -16.72 6.62
CA ASP A 58 11.73 -17.42 6.31
C ASP A 58 12.10 -18.44 7.40
N VAL A 59 11.97 -18.06 8.66
CA VAL A 59 12.56 -18.79 9.80
C VAL A 59 11.53 -19.55 10.64
N SER A 60 10.28 -19.10 10.69
CA SER A 60 9.29 -19.57 11.68
C SER A 60 8.02 -20.15 11.06
N CYS A 61 7.86 -20.07 9.73
CA CYS A 61 6.68 -20.53 9.03
C CYS A 61 6.87 -21.96 8.47
N ASN A 62 6.23 -22.94 9.11
CA ASN A 62 6.35 -24.36 8.71
C ASN A 62 5.14 -24.90 7.93
N ASN A 63 4.05 -24.12 7.86
CA ASN A 63 2.82 -24.50 7.18
C ASN A 63 2.75 -23.87 5.78
N SER A 64 2.35 -24.65 4.77
CA SER A 64 2.30 -24.19 3.37
C SER A 64 1.20 -23.14 3.12
N THR A 65 0.06 -23.25 3.79
CA THR A 65 -1.03 -22.26 3.72
C THR A 65 -0.57 -20.94 4.33
N ASP A 66 0.08 -21.00 5.49
CA ASP A 66 0.63 -19.83 6.17
C ASP A 66 1.72 -19.17 5.30
N ARG A 67 2.63 -19.96 4.72
CA ARG A 67 3.64 -19.44 3.77
C ARG A 67 2.99 -18.73 2.59
N ARG A 68 1.95 -19.33 2.00
CA ARG A 68 1.27 -18.77 0.84
C ARG A 68 0.63 -17.42 1.14
N VAL A 69 -0.07 -17.27 2.26
CA VAL A 69 -0.75 -16.01 2.59
C VAL A 69 0.24 -14.91 3.03
N LEU A 70 1.30 -15.26 3.76
CA LEU A 70 2.37 -14.32 4.12
C LEU A 70 3.14 -13.85 2.86
N THR A 71 3.41 -14.77 1.94
CA THR A 71 4.03 -14.44 0.64
C THR A 71 3.14 -13.52 -0.18
N LEU A 72 1.84 -13.82 -0.28
CA LEU A 72 0.88 -12.95 -0.99
C LEU A 72 0.89 -11.51 -0.44
N PHE A 73 0.93 -11.34 0.87
CA PHE A 73 1.02 -10.02 1.51
C PHE A 73 2.31 -9.29 1.13
N LEU A 74 3.46 -9.94 1.25
CA LEU A 74 4.77 -9.35 0.94
C LEU A 74 4.91 -9.04 -0.56
N ASP A 75 4.40 -9.90 -1.44
CA ASP A 75 4.40 -9.67 -2.88
C ASP A 75 3.53 -8.46 -3.25
N ILE A 76 2.36 -8.30 -2.63
CA ILE A 76 1.54 -7.09 -2.83
C ILE A 76 2.30 -5.84 -2.36
N CYS A 77 3.02 -5.91 -1.24
CA CYS A 77 3.84 -4.78 -0.77
C CYS A 77 4.97 -4.44 -1.76
N SER A 78 5.62 -5.45 -2.35
CA SER A 78 6.63 -5.26 -3.40
C SER A 78 6.03 -4.60 -4.64
N ASP A 79 4.92 -5.13 -5.14
CA ASP A 79 4.20 -4.57 -6.29
C ASP A 79 3.78 -3.11 -6.06
N LEU A 80 3.43 -2.74 -4.81
CA LEU A 80 3.10 -1.37 -4.46
C LEU A 80 4.31 -0.43 -4.58
N VAL A 81 5.51 -0.88 -4.21
CA VAL A 81 6.76 -0.12 -4.41
C VAL A 81 7.05 0.05 -5.90
N ASP A 82 6.90 -1.02 -6.69
CA ASP A 82 7.09 -0.97 -8.15
C ASP A 82 6.08 -0.02 -8.80
N MET A 83 4.83 -0.02 -8.32
CA MET A 83 3.80 0.92 -8.77
C MET A 83 4.15 2.37 -8.42
N CYS A 84 4.76 2.63 -7.26
CA CYS A 84 5.24 3.97 -6.90
C CYS A 84 6.27 4.46 -7.91
N THR A 85 7.24 3.61 -8.25
CA THR A 85 8.29 3.89 -9.23
C THR A 85 7.68 4.16 -10.60
N LYS A 86 6.78 3.28 -11.06
CA LYS A 86 6.11 3.40 -12.36
C LYS A 86 5.31 4.70 -12.49
N LEU A 87 4.62 5.15 -11.44
CA LEU A 87 3.89 6.43 -11.46
C LEU A 87 4.84 7.63 -11.45
N HIS A 88 5.91 7.58 -10.66
CA HIS A 88 6.88 8.67 -10.58
C HIS A 88 7.53 8.94 -11.94
N GLU A 89 7.88 7.89 -12.69
CA GLU A 89 8.47 7.99 -14.04
C GLU A 89 7.54 8.60 -15.11
N LEU A 90 6.23 8.72 -14.84
CA LEU A 90 5.30 9.33 -15.79
C LEU A 90 5.48 10.85 -15.84
N GLN A 91 5.64 11.50 -14.68
CA GLN A 91 5.86 12.95 -14.53
C GLN A 91 6.65 13.23 -13.24
N PRO A 92 7.99 13.06 -13.24
CA PRO A 92 8.84 13.26 -12.06
C PRO A 92 8.75 14.67 -11.45
N GLU A 93 8.40 15.66 -12.26
CA GLU A 93 8.24 17.07 -11.88
C GLU A 93 6.92 17.38 -11.17
N ASN A 94 5.96 16.46 -11.17
CA ASN A 94 4.69 16.65 -10.47
C ASN A 94 4.91 16.53 -8.96
N ALA A 95 5.11 17.67 -8.28
CA ALA A 95 5.41 17.72 -6.85
C ALA A 95 4.32 17.10 -5.97
N ALA A 96 3.04 17.25 -6.34
CA ALA A 96 1.91 16.70 -5.58
C ALA A 96 1.91 15.17 -5.65
N ALA A 97 2.03 14.60 -6.85
CA ALA A 97 2.14 13.15 -7.02
C ALA A 97 3.41 12.60 -6.36
N THR A 98 4.55 13.27 -6.54
CA THR A 98 5.85 12.82 -6.00
C THR A 98 5.84 12.76 -4.47
N ALA A 99 5.25 13.74 -3.78
CA ALA A 99 5.11 13.72 -2.33
C ALA A 99 4.28 12.52 -1.83
N LEU A 100 3.18 12.20 -2.52
CA LEU A 100 2.36 11.03 -2.20
C LEU A 100 3.12 9.72 -2.42
N LEU A 101 3.88 9.61 -3.52
CA LEU A 101 4.63 8.40 -3.87
C LEU A 101 5.81 8.16 -2.91
N HIS A 102 6.54 9.20 -2.50
CA HIS A 102 7.58 9.08 -1.48
C HIS A 102 6.99 8.61 -0.14
N ALA A 103 5.86 9.19 0.29
CA ALA A 103 5.17 8.74 1.50
C ALA A 103 4.75 7.26 1.43
N CYS A 104 4.37 6.76 0.25
CA CYS A 104 4.11 5.33 0.05
C CYS A 104 5.37 4.48 0.20
N VAL A 105 6.48 4.87 -0.44
CA VAL A 105 7.76 4.15 -0.36
C VAL A 105 8.27 4.11 1.08
N ASP A 106 8.17 5.22 1.81
CA ASP A 106 8.54 5.28 3.24
C ASP A 106 7.70 4.31 4.07
N LEU A 107 6.37 4.29 3.85
CA LEU A 107 5.47 3.36 4.54
C LEU A 107 5.80 1.89 4.25
N LEU A 108 6.22 1.58 3.01
CA LEU A 108 6.58 0.24 2.54
C LEU A 108 8.04 -0.13 2.82
N SER A 109 8.81 0.75 3.45
CA SER A 109 10.20 0.45 3.82
C SER A 109 10.22 -0.75 4.79
N PRO A 110 11.14 -1.73 4.60
CA PRO A 110 11.17 -2.94 5.41
C PRO A 110 11.23 -2.69 6.93
N SER A 111 11.84 -1.60 7.35
CA SER A 111 12.05 -1.23 8.76
C SER A 111 11.09 -0.18 9.31
N ASN A 112 10.15 0.33 8.51
CA ASN A 112 9.21 1.35 8.97
C ASN A 112 8.28 0.79 10.06
N ASP A 113 8.04 1.57 11.13
CA ASP A 113 7.15 1.17 12.22
C ASP A 113 5.68 1.39 11.83
N LEU A 114 4.96 0.29 11.69
CA LEU A 114 3.55 0.20 11.32
C LEU A 114 2.63 0.18 12.55
N SER A 115 3.17 0.13 13.77
CA SER A 115 2.39 -0.10 15.00
C SER A 115 1.27 0.93 15.24
N GLY A 116 1.49 2.18 14.82
CA GLY A 116 0.51 3.27 14.88
C GLY A 116 -0.46 3.35 13.68
N LEU A 117 -0.26 2.54 12.64
CA LEU A 117 -1.03 2.66 11.41
C LEU A 117 -2.44 2.10 11.57
N ARG A 118 -3.47 2.89 11.23
CA ARG A 118 -4.87 2.45 11.27
C ARG A 118 -5.60 2.92 10.03
N ALA A 119 -6.07 1.98 9.22
CA ALA A 119 -6.91 2.27 8.07
C ALA A 119 -8.24 2.85 8.56
N LYS A 120 -8.66 3.95 7.97
CA LYS A 120 -9.92 4.62 8.29
C LYS A 120 -11.02 4.17 7.32
N TYR A 121 -12.27 4.48 7.66
CA TYR A 121 -13.40 4.35 6.73
C TYR A 121 -13.04 4.92 5.34
N PRO A 122 -13.39 4.23 4.23
CA PRO A 122 -14.29 3.08 4.13
C PRO A 122 -13.65 1.70 4.40
N HIS A 123 -12.38 1.64 4.79
CA HIS A 123 -11.72 0.37 5.07
C HIS A 123 -12.14 -0.17 6.44
N ASP A 124 -12.67 -1.39 6.44
CA ASP A 124 -13.16 -2.10 7.62
C ASP A 124 -12.24 -3.25 8.07
N VAL A 125 -11.03 -3.34 7.48
CA VAL A 125 -10.06 -4.42 7.75
C VAL A 125 -9.78 -4.57 9.26
N ILE A 126 -9.71 -3.49 10.02
CA ILE A 126 -9.51 -3.53 11.48
C ILE A 126 -10.73 -4.13 12.19
N ASN A 127 -11.94 -3.92 11.68
CA ASN A 127 -13.17 -4.45 12.26
C ASN A 127 -13.30 -5.96 12.05
N HIS A 128 -12.60 -6.53 11.07
CA HIS A 128 -12.52 -7.98 10.86
C HIS A 128 -11.62 -8.69 11.88
N LEU A 129 -10.90 -7.94 12.72
CA LEU A 129 -10.12 -8.51 13.81
C LEU A 129 -11.03 -8.80 15.00
N SER A 130 -10.91 -10.02 15.53
CA SER A 130 -11.81 -10.61 16.52
C SER A 130 -11.80 -9.92 17.89
N CYS A 131 -10.65 -9.36 18.31
CA CYS A 131 -10.47 -8.76 19.62
C CYS A 131 -9.49 -7.58 19.60
N ASP A 132 -9.45 -6.81 20.68
CA ASP A 132 -8.54 -5.66 20.82
C ASP A 132 -7.07 -6.08 20.80
N GLU A 133 -6.77 -7.28 21.31
CA GLU A 133 -5.44 -7.86 21.20
C GLU A 133 -5.04 -8.01 19.73
N ALA A 134 -5.84 -8.68 18.91
CA ALA A 134 -5.56 -8.81 17.48
C ALA A 134 -5.42 -7.44 16.79
N ARG A 135 -6.26 -6.45 17.16
CA ARG A 135 -6.15 -5.06 16.65
C ARG A 135 -4.85 -4.39 17.04
N ASN A 136 -4.35 -4.64 18.24
CA ASN A 136 -3.08 -4.09 18.70
C ASN A 136 -1.88 -4.80 18.06
N PHE A 137 -1.92 -6.12 17.93
CA PHE A 137 -0.82 -6.92 17.39
C PHE A 137 -0.69 -6.85 15.87
N TYR A 138 -1.81 -6.76 15.14
CA TYR A 138 -1.84 -6.89 13.69
C TYR A 138 -2.48 -5.71 12.97
N GLY A 139 -3.15 -4.80 13.68
CA GLY A 139 -3.86 -3.67 13.09
C GLY A 139 -3.00 -2.81 12.17
N GLY A 140 -1.73 -2.60 12.54
CA GLY A 140 -0.74 -1.88 11.74
C GLY A 140 -0.50 -2.50 10.37
N VAL A 141 -0.09 -3.77 10.36
CA VAL A 141 0.25 -4.50 9.13
C VAL A 141 -0.95 -4.68 8.20
N ILE A 142 -2.15 -4.98 8.73
CA ILE A 142 -3.34 -5.12 7.89
C ILE A 142 -3.81 -3.78 7.29
N SER A 143 -3.47 -2.66 7.93
CA SER A 143 -3.84 -1.32 7.49
C SER A 143 -2.94 -0.78 6.37
N LEU A 144 -1.77 -1.39 6.17
CA LEU A 144 -0.75 -0.87 5.25
C LEU A 144 -1.25 -0.81 3.80
N ILE A 145 -1.66 -1.95 3.25
CA ILE A 145 -2.07 -2.04 1.85
C ILE A 145 -3.22 -1.07 1.49
N PRO A 146 -4.35 -1.00 2.22
CA PRO A 146 -5.43 -0.09 1.85
C PRO A 146 -5.01 1.38 1.88
N ILE A 147 -4.18 1.79 2.86
CA ILE A 147 -3.71 3.17 2.97
C ILE A 147 -2.80 3.53 1.78
N VAL A 148 -1.86 2.64 1.44
CA VAL A 148 -0.97 2.86 0.29
C VAL A 148 -1.76 2.88 -1.01
N LEU A 149 -2.74 1.99 -1.19
CA LEU A 149 -3.59 1.96 -2.38
C LEU A 149 -4.38 3.27 -2.57
N ASP A 150 -4.87 3.88 -1.50
CA ASP A 150 -5.58 5.16 -1.61
C ASP A 150 -4.64 6.29 -2.01
N LYS A 151 -3.45 6.36 -1.43
CA LYS A 151 -2.41 7.32 -1.84
C LYS A 151 -1.98 7.14 -3.29
N LEU A 152 -1.87 5.91 -3.77
CA LEU A 152 -1.56 5.61 -5.18
C LEU A 152 -2.68 6.06 -6.13
N LYS A 153 -3.95 5.90 -5.75
CA LYS A 153 -5.09 6.42 -6.52
C LYS A 153 -5.06 7.94 -6.57
N GLU A 154 -4.78 8.59 -5.45
CA GLU A 154 -4.64 10.04 -5.36
C GLU A 154 -3.50 10.54 -6.24
N ALA A 155 -2.32 9.91 -6.16
CA ALA A 155 -1.19 10.23 -7.01
C ALA A 155 -1.51 10.05 -8.51
N ALA A 156 -2.18 8.96 -8.87
CA ALA A 156 -2.63 8.74 -10.25
C ALA A 156 -3.61 9.83 -10.72
N ALA A 157 -4.51 10.30 -9.85
CA ALA A 157 -5.42 11.40 -10.15
C ALA A 157 -4.68 12.74 -10.31
N GLU A 158 -3.64 13.02 -9.50
CA GLU A 158 -2.78 14.20 -9.67
C GLU A 158 -2.04 14.19 -11.01
N LEU A 159 -1.61 13.02 -11.48
CA LEU A 159 -0.93 12.86 -12.77
C LEU A 159 -1.90 12.95 -13.97
N ASP A 160 -3.19 12.70 -13.75
CA ASP A 160 -4.25 12.83 -14.76
C ASP A 160 -4.75 14.26 -14.94
N LYS A 161 -4.44 15.18 -14.01
CA LYS A 161 -4.89 16.56 -14.12
C LYS A 161 -4.29 17.20 -15.39
N PRO A 162 -5.12 17.88 -16.22
CA PRO A 162 -4.57 18.67 -17.30
C PRO A 162 -3.67 19.75 -16.70
N GLY A 163 -2.47 19.93 -17.26
CA GLY A 163 -1.51 20.93 -16.80
C GLY A 163 -2.16 22.32 -16.72
N PRO A 164 -1.62 23.22 -15.86
CA PRO A 164 -2.22 24.54 -15.65
C PRO A 164 -2.44 25.22 -17.01
N GLN A 165 -3.71 25.54 -17.31
CA GLN A 165 -4.05 26.36 -18.47
C GLN A 165 -3.40 27.72 -18.25
N THR A 166 -2.26 27.96 -18.90
CA THR A 166 -1.73 29.32 -19.03
C THR A 166 -2.76 30.10 -19.84
N HIS A 167 -3.66 30.81 -19.15
CA HIS A 167 -4.47 31.85 -19.76
C HIS A 167 -3.48 32.87 -20.34
N ARG A 168 -3.22 32.81 -21.65
CA ARG A 168 -2.57 33.89 -22.37
C ARG A 168 -3.56 35.06 -22.38
N PRO A 169 -3.27 36.21 -21.75
CA PRO A 169 -4.08 37.39 -21.98
C PRO A 169 -3.96 37.74 -23.47
N GLY A 170 -5.11 37.69 -24.15
CA GLY A 170 -5.23 38.02 -25.56
C GLY A 170 -4.77 39.44 -25.82
N SER A 171 -3.87 39.58 -26.77
CA SER A 171 -3.48 40.82 -27.41
C SER A 171 -4.57 41.27 -28.40
N GLY A 172 -4.92 42.56 -28.38
CA GLY A 172 -5.74 43.27 -29.38
C GLY A 172 -7.19 43.52 -28.94
N TYR A 173 -7.77 44.71 -29.04
CA TYR A 173 -7.59 45.76 -30.04
C TYR A 173 -7.78 47.17 -29.47
N HIS A 174 -6.92 48.08 -29.90
CA HIS A 174 -7.12 49.52 -29.83
C HIS A 174 -7.74 49.97 -31.16
N TYR A 175 -8.92 50.58 -31.12
CA TYR A 175 -9.44 51.42 -32.21
C TYR A 175 -10.16 52.61 -31.56
N MET A 176 -9.59 53.80 -31.76
CA MET A 176 -10.27 55.09 -31.77
C MET A 176 -10.32 55.54 -33.23
#